data_AF-A0A2S9F1P8-F1
#
_entry.id   AF-A0A2S9F1P8-F1
#
_cell.length_a   1.000
_cell.length_b   1.000
_cell.length_c   1.000
_cell.angle_alpha   90.00
_cell.angle_beta   90.00
_cell.angle_gamma   90.00
#
_symmetry.space_group_name_H-M   'P 1'
#
loop_
_entity.id
_entity.type
_entity.pdbx_description
1 polymer ?
#
loop_
_entity_poly.entity_id
_entity_poly.type
_entity_poly.pdbx_seq_one_letter_code
_entity_poly.pdbx_strand_id
1 'polypeptide(L)'
;GGFRNEVTFVLTGLDIEAKARLVRHQLETSLMVEPAELEWALARTDHPDADTEQTASALLRCVVRDPDPTTVGRQFSSAAVELALASYPGFTSTAPPGDGQVYGVFTAAYVPADQVPHVAVHADGTRTDIPAPTHTSELADVPEPDLPAHGQFGPTRRVPLGTIAGARSGDKGGSANVGVWVRRQDQWTWLAHALTVEKLRELIPEAADLPVTRHLLPNLRAVNFVIDGILGKGVAYQARFDPQAKGLGEWLRSRHVDIPEELVHE
;
A
#
# COMPACT_ATOMS: atom_id res chain seq x y z
N GLY A 1 15.19 10.40 -36.21
CA GLY A 1 14.81 11.01 -34.93
C GLY A 1 13.39 10.60 -34.61
N GLY A 2 13.00 10.57 -33.34
CA GLY A 2 11.69 10.07 -32.90
C GLY A 2 11.32 10.60 -31.51
N PHE A 3 10.32 9.98 -30.90
CA PHE A 3 9.76 10.34 -29.60
C PHE A 3 10.22 9.36 -28.53
N ARG A 4 10.29 9.82 -27.28
CA ARG A 4 10.70 9.02 -26.11
C ARG A 4 9.69 9.22 -24.99
N ASN A 5 9.34 8.14 -24.30
CA ASN A 5 8.61 8.20 -23.03
C ASN A 5 9.25 7.25 -22.01
N GLU A 6 8.97 7.47 -20.72
CA GLU A 6 9.47 6.63 -19.65
C GLU A 6 8.46 6.52 -18.50
N VAL A 7 8.54 5.40 -17.79
CA VAL A 7 7.84 5.18 -16.53
C VAL A 7 8.78 4.51 -15.54
N THR A 8 8.67 4.89 -14.27
CA THR A 8 9.43 4.27 -13.17
C THR A 8 8.46 3.66 -12.17
N PHE A 9 8.59 2.35 -11.97
CA PHE A 9 7.87 1.55 -10.99
C PHE A 9 8.72 1.43 -9.72
N VAL A 10 8.14 1.76 -8.57
CA VAL A 10 8.80 1.58 -7.27
C VAL A 10 8.45 0.18 -6.75
N LEU A 11 9.46 -0.65 -6.54
CA LEU A 11 9.33 -2.01 -6.03
C LEU A 11 9.80 -2.03 -4.58
N THR A 12 8.87 -2.00 -3.62
CA THR A 12 9.21 -1.94 -2.18
C THR A 12 9.24 -3.34 -1.56
N GLY A 13 10.18 -3.58 -0.65
CA GLY A 13 10.22 -4.74 0.23
C GLY A 13 10.78 -6.01 -0.41
N LEU A 14 10.12 -7.15 -0.15
CA LEU A 14 10.59 -8.47 -0.58
C LEU A 14 10.33 -8.74 -2.07
N ASP A 15 10.95 -9.79 -2.62
CA ASP A 15 10.64 -10.36 -3.93
C ASP A 15 10.78 -9.41 -5.14
N ILE A 16 11.74 -8.46 -5.06
CA ILE A 16 11.98 -7.42 -6.09
C ILE A 16 12.02 -7.99 -7.52
N GLU A 17 12.78 -9.06 -7.75
CA GLU A 17 12.90 -9.69 -9.09
C GLU A 17 11.58 -10.30 -9.56
N ALA A 18 10.78 -10.88 -8.67
CA ALA A 18 9.49 -11.44 -9.02
C ALA A 18 8.49 -10.33 -9.38
N LYS A 19 8.46 -9.25 -8.59
CA LYS A 19 7.65 -8.05 -8.87
C LYS A 19 8.04 -7.42 -10.20
N ALA A 20 9.35 -7.29 -10.46
CA ALA A 20 9.87 -6.78 -11.73
C ALA A 20 9.42 -7.64 -12.91
N ARG A 21 9.58 -8.97 -12.84
CA ARG A 21 9.12 -9.88 -13.90
C ARG A 21 7.61 -9.76 -14.14
N LEU A 22 6.81 -9.67 -13.08
CA LEU A 22 5.36 -9.54 -13.18
C LEU A 22 4.95 -8.26 -13.92
N VAL A 23 5.43 -7.10 -13.48
CA VAL A 23 5.03 -5.82 -14.08
C VAL A 23 5.55 -5.66 -15.52
N ARG A 24 6.74 -6.21 -15.83
CA ARG A 24 7.26 -6.25 -17.21
C ARG A 24 6.33 -7.03 -18.12
N HIS A 25 5.99 -8.25 -17.72
CA HIS A 25 5.09 -9.11 -18.48
C HIS A 25 3.71 -8.46 -18.68
N GLN A 26 3.15 -7.87 -17.61
CA GLN A 26 1.85 -7.21 -17.69
C GLN A 26 1.87 -5.97 -18.58
N LEU A 27 2.92 -5.14 -18.50
CA LEU A 27 3.05 -3.96 -19.36
C LEU A 27 3.20 -4.37 -20.82
N GLU A 28 4.13 -5.28 -21.13
CA GLU A 28 4.37 -5.73 -22.50
C GLU A 28 3.12 -6.36 -23.13
N THR A 29 2.32 -7.08 -22.33
CA THR A 29 1.07 -7.70 -22.81
C THR A 29 -0.07 -6.69 -22.98
N SER A 30 -0.04 -5.55 -22.28
CA SER A 30 -1.08 -4.52 -22.40
C SER A 30 -0.82 -3.50 -23.51
N LEU A 31 0.37 -3.52 -24.12
CA LEU A 31 0.67 -2.66 -25.26
C LEU A 31 -0.12 -3.09 -26.49
N MET A 32 -0.93 -2.18 -27.02
CA MET A 32 -1.68 -2.37 -28.27
C MET A 32 -0.75 -2.47 -29.49
N VAL A 33 0.38 -1.76 -29.43
CA VAL A 33 1.43 -1.72 -30.46
C VAL A 33 2.77 -1.77 -29.76
N GLU A 34 3.65 -2.66 -30.19
CA GLU A 34 5.02 -2.74 -29.68
C GLU A 34 5.85 -1.56 -30.23
N PRO A 35 6.49 -0.75 -29.36
CA PRO A 35 7.33 0.36 -29.81
C PRO A 35 8.62 -0.15 -30.46
N ALA A 36 9.22 0.68 -31.32
CA ALA A 36 10.47 0.36 -31.99
C ALA A 36 11.63 0.02 -31.03
N GLU A 37 11.67 0.65 -29.85
CA GLU A 37 12.59 0.29 -28.76
C GLU A 37 11.86 0.26 -27.42
N LEU A 38 12.16 -0.77 -26.61
CA LEU A 38 11.67 -0.96 -25.26
C LEU A 38 12.81 -1.46 -24.37
N GLU A 39 13.25 -0.63 -23.42
CA GLU A 39 14.41 -0.90 -22.57
C GLU A 39 14.01 -0.90 -21.09
N TRP A 40 14.38 -1.96 -20.38
CA TRP A 40 14.19 -2.07 -18.93
C TRP A 40 15.51 -1.92 -18.17
N ALA A 41 15.50 -1.10 -17.12
CA ALA A 41 16.61 -0.99 -16.19
C ALA A 41 16.11 -1.14 -14.75
N LEU A 42 16.67 -2.09 -13.99
CA LEU A 42 16.38 -2.27 -12.56
C LEU A 42 17.54 -1.73 -11.73
N ALA A 43 17.29 -0.65 -10.99
CA ALA A 43 18.22 -0.10 -10.01
C ALA A 43 17.93 -0.67 -8.62
N ARG A 44 18.88 -1.45 -8.09
CA ARG A 44 18.80 -2.11 -6.77
C ARG A 44 19.30 -1.18 -5.68
N THR A 45 18.41 -0.35 -5.16
CA THR A 45 18.63 0.49 -3.97
C THR A 45 18.10 -0.17 -2.70
N ASP A 46 17.45 -1.33 -2.83
CA ASP A 46 16.90 -2.10 -1.74
C ASP A 46 18.00 -2.73 -0.88
N HIS A 47 17.88 -2.59 0.43
CA HIS A 47 18.75 -3.17 1.44
C HIS A 47 17.95 -4.08 2.38
N PRO A 48 18.52 -5.22 2.80
CA PRO A 48 17.89 -6.06 3.84
C PRO A 48 17.67 -5.26 5.14
N ASP A 49 16.50 -5.44 5.75
CA ASP A 49 16.10 -4.80 7.02
C ASP A 49 16.24 -3.26 7.03
N ALA A 50 16.02 -2.62 5.88
CA ALA A 50 16.14 -1.18 5.71
C ALA A 50 15.28 -0.35 6.69
N ASP A 51 15.89 0.69 7.24
CA ASP A 51 15.33 1.63 8.22
C ASP A 51 14.55 2.80 7.59
N THR A 52 14.56 2.91 6.25
CA THR A 52 13.70 3.83 5.49
C THR A 52 12.97 3.10 4.38
N GLU A 53 11.80 3.59 3.99
CA GLU A 53 11.03 3.00 2.88
C GLU A 53 11.79 3.07 1.54
N GLN A 54 12.53 4.16 1.33
CA GLN A 54 13.30 4.37 0.11
C GLN A 54 14.44 3.35 -0.01
N THR A 55 15.17 3.09 1.07
CA THR A 55 16.22 2.05 1.10
C THR A 55 15.67 0.64 1.22
N ALA A 56 14.37 0.48 1.43
CA ALA A 56 13.66 -0.79 1.28
C ALA A 56 13.14 -1.01 -0.15
N SER A 57 13.37 -0.07 -1.07
CA SER A 57 12.77 -0.08 -2.41
C SER A 57 13.82 -0.12 -3.52
N ALA A 58 13.45 -0.72 -4.64
CA ALA A 58 14.16 -0.70 -5.92
C ALA A 58 13.37 0.10 -6.96
N LEU A 59 14.06 0.62 -7.98
CA LEU A 59 13.43 1.37 -9.07
C LEU A 59 13.54 0.60 -10.38
N LEU A 60 12.39 0.23 -10.96
CA LEU A 60 12.32 -0.38 -12.27
C LEU A 60 11.87 0.65 -13.30
N ARG A 61 12.77 1.05 -14.18
CA ARG A 61 12.50 2.01 -15.25
C ARG A 61 12.26 1.30 -16.57
N CYS A 62 11.20 1.68 -17.27
CA CYS A 62 10.94 1.34 -18.67
C CYS A 62 11.10 2.59 -19.52
N VAL A 63 11.97 2.53 -20.52
CA VAL A 63 12.14 3.60 -21.52
C VAL A 63 11.71 3.06 -22.87
N VAL A 64 10.82 3.79 -23.54
CA VAL A 64 10.34 3.45 -24.89
C VAL A 64 10.71 4.54 -25.88
N ARG A 65 11.03 4.16 -27.12
CA ARG A 65 11.28 5.10 -28.22
C ARG A 65 10.59 4.62 -29.49
N ASP A 66 10.01 5.56 -30.23
CA ASP A 66 9.35 5.26 -31.49
C ASP A 66 9.34 6.48 -32.44
N PRO A 67 9.44 6.30 -33.77
CA PRO A 67 9.22 7.37 -34.74
C PRO A 67 7.82 7.99 -34.66
N ASP A 68 6.80 7.22 -34.25
CA ASP A 68 5.41 7.66 -34.10
C ASP A 68 5.13 8.14 -32.65
N PRO A 69 4.73 9.41 -32.46
CA PRO A 69 4.42 9.94 -31.14
C PRO A 69 3.20 9.29 -30.47
N THR A 70 2.32 8.67 -31.25
CA THR A 70 1.09 8.04 -30.72
C THR A 70 1.40 6.74 -29.98
N THR A 71 2.35 5.95 -30.50
CA THR A 71 2.81 4.68 -29.92
C THR A 71 3.36 4.85 -28.50
N VAL A 72 4.25 5.84 -28.32
CA VAL A 72 4.89 6.11 -27.02
C VAL A 72 4.17 7.18 -26.20
N GLY A 73 3.04 7.69 -26.68
CA GLY A 73 2.26 8.74 -26.02
C GLY A 73 1.32 8.22 -24.94
N ARG A 74 0.07 8.72 -24.95
CA ARG A 74 -0.94 8.39 -23.94
C ARG A 74 -1.24 6.89 -23.82
N GLN A 75 -1.14 6.14 -24.92
CA GLN A 75 -1.40 4.69 -24.91
C GLN A 75 -0.42 3.95 -23.99
N PHE A 76 0.89 4.19 -24.15
CA PHE A 76 1.93 3.66 -23.27
C PHE A 76 1.72 4.10 -21.81
N SER A 77 1.49 5.39 -21.57
CA SER A 77 1.30 5.90 -20.20
C SER A 77 0.04 5.31 -19.53
N SER A 78 -1.06 5.13 -20.27
CA SER A 78 -2.29 4.55 -19.72
C SER A 78 -2.09 3.08 -19.37
N ALA A 79 -1.43 2.31 -20.25
CA ALA A 79 -1.08 0.92 -20.01
C ALA A 79 -0.27 0.73 -18.73
N ALA A 80 0.68 1.64 -18.43
CA ALA A 80 1.45 1.60 -17.20
C ALA A 80 0.64 2.02 -15.95
N VAL A 81 -0.22 3.05 -16.06
CA VAL A 81 -1.05 3.54 -14.95
C VAL A 81 -2.13 2.53 -14.57
N GLU A 82 -2.74 1.84 -15.53
CA GLU A 82 -3.77 0.82 -15.29
C GLU A 82 -3.26 -0.36 -14.45
N LEU A 83 -1.94 -0.61 -14.45
CA LEU A 83 -1.30 -1.62 -13.61
C LEU A 83 -1.26 -1.24 -12.12
N ALA A 84 -1.46 0.03 -11.77
CA ALA A 84 -1.30 0.52 -10.40
C ALA A 84 -2.19 -0.18 -9.37
N LEU A 85 -3.34 -0.70 -9.79
CA LEU A 85 -4.30 -1.42 -8.94
C LEU A 85 -4.38 -2.93 -9.21
N ALA A 86 -3.62 -3.44 -10.18
CA ALA A 86 -3.76 -4.81 -10.71
C ALA A 86 -2.44 -5.59 -10.82
N SER A 87 -1.33 -5.01 -10.38
CA SER A 87 0.01 -5.60 -10.48
C SER A 87 0.53 -6.13 -9.14
N TYR A 88 1.73 -5.70 -8.73
CA TYR A 88 2.40 -6.16 -7.52
C TYR A 88 1.91 -5.42 -6.26
N PRO A 89 2.03 -6.04 -5.06
CA PRO A 89 1.67 -5.39 -3.82
C PRO A 89 2.54 -4.17 -3.56
N GLY A 90 1.90 -3.08 -3.12
CA GLY A 90 2.56 -1.82 -2.80
C GLY A 90 3.01 -0.99 -4.00
N PHE A 91 2.40 -1.18 -5.17
CA PHE A 91 2.62 -0.32 -6.32
C PHE A 91 2.49 1.16 -5.96
N THR A 92 3.56 1.92 -6.20
CA THR A 92 3.60 3.38 -6.17
C THR A 92 4.57 3.85 -7.27
N SER A 93 4.42 5.09 -7.73
CA SER A 93 5.27 5.68 -8.77
C SER A 93 5.85 7.02 -8.32
N THR A 94 7.01 7.37 -8.85
CA THR A 94 7.73 8.60 -8.45
C THR A 94 7.06 9.88 -8.92
N ALA A 95 6.24 9.80 -9.97
CA ALA A 95 5.39 10.89 -10.46
C ALA A 95 4.26 10.32 -11.34
N PRO A 96 3.07 10.95 -11.37
CA PRO A 96 2.12 10.75 -12.46
C PRO A 96 2.71 11.31 -13.78
N PRO A 97 2.34 10.78 -14.95
CA PRO A 97 2.73 11.38 -16.22
C PRO A 97 2.08 12.78 -16.37
N GLY A 98 2.85 13.88 -16.42
CA GLY A 98 2.31 15.19 -16.79
C GLY A 98 3.08 16.44 -16.31
N ASP A 99 2.67 17.60 -16.85
CA ASP A 99 3.10 18.94 -16.40
C ASP A 99 2.52 19.30 -15.01
N GLY A 100 3.18 20.24 -14.32
CA GLY A 100 2.95 20.59 -12.91
C GLY A 100 1.48 20.88 -12.52
N GLN A 101 1.12 20.45 -11.30
CA GLN A 101 -0.27 20.37 -10.82
C GLN A 101 -0.56 21.34 -9.66
N VAL A 102 -1.81 21.77 -9.54
CA VAL A 102 -2.36 22.46 -8.35
C VAL A 102 -2.42 21.46 -7.19
N TYR A 103 -1.99 21.88 -5.99
CA TYR A 103 -2.07 21.03 -4.78
C TYR A 103 -3.31 21.39 -3.94
N GLY A 104 -3.95 20.37 -3.35
CA GLY A 104 -5.11 20.52 -2.47
C GLY A 104 -4.93 19.70 -1.19
N VAL A 105 -5.31 20.26 -0.05
CA VAL A 105 -5.27 19.57 1.25
C VAL A 105 -6.61 18.86 1.46
N PHE A 106 -6.56 17.54 1.70
CA PHE A 106 -7.74 16.77 2.11
C PHE A 106 -7.72 16.57 3.62
N THR A 107 -8.83 16.87 4.27
CA THR A 107 -9.06 16.57 5.69
C THR A 107 -10.41 15.88 5.80
N ALA A 108 -10.42 14.69 6.40
CA ALA A 108 -11.67 14.00 6.69
C ALA A 108 -12.40 14.71 7.83
N ALA A 109 -13.71 14.92 7.68
CA ALA A 109 -14.59 15.48 8.70
C ALA A 109 -15.95 14.79 8.62
N TYR A 110 -16.67 14.76 9.74
CA TYR A 110 -18.05 14.28 9.78
C TYR A 110 -19.00 15.42 9.41
N VAL A 111 -20.03 15.10 8.63
CA VAL A 111 -21.15 16.01 8.32
C VAL A 111 -22.44 15.33 8.81
N PRO A 112 -23.38 16.06 9.44
CA PRO A 112 -24.67 15.50 9.82
C PRO A 112 -25.41 14.89 8.61
N ALA A 113 -25.95 13.68 8.79
CA ALA A 113 -26.56 12.93 7.69
C ALA A 113 -27.80 13.64 7.08
N ASP A 114 -28.47 14.49 7.85
CA ASP A 114 -29.61 15.29 7.40
C ASP A 114 -29.22 16.51 6.54
N GLN A 115 -27.93 16.88 6.52
CA GLN A 115 -27.41 17.97 5.68
C GLN A 115 -27.00 17.51 4.28
N VAL A 116 -26.94 16.19 4.03
CA VAL A 116 -26.53 15.62 2.75
C VAL A 116 -27.74 14.91 2.12
N PRO A 117 -28.32 15.43 1.01
CA PRO A 117 -29.40 14.73 0.32
C PRO A 117 -28.95 13.35 -0.17
N HIS A 118 -29.59 12.29 0.33
CA HIS A 118 -29.36 10.95 -0.17
C HIS A 118 -30.31 10.70 -1.35
N VAL A 119 -29.75 10.46 -2.55
CA VAL A 119 -30.56 10.27 -3.75
C VAL A 119 -30.10 9.02 -4.50
N ALA A 120 -31.02 8.09 -4.72
CA ALA A 120 -30.81 6.97 -5.63
C ALA A 120 -31.10 7.44 -7.07
N VAL A 121 -30.14 7.26 -7.97
CA VAL A 121 -30.29 7.53 -9.41
C VAL A 121 -30.39 6.21 -10.15
N HIS A 122 -31.49 5.99 -10.84
CA HIS A 122 -31.78 4.75 -11.57
C HIS A 122 -31.20 4.79 -13.00
N ALA A 123 -31.15 3.64 -13.66
CA ALA A 123 -30.59 3.49 -15.00
C ALA A 123 -31.33 4.32 -16.08
N ASP A 124 -32.62 4.62 -15.86
CA ASP A 124 -33.43 5.47 -16.72
C ASP A 124 -33.29 6.98 -16.39
N GLY A 125 -32.41 7.33 -15.45
CA GLY A 125 -32.17 8.69 -14.99
C GLY A 125 -33.17 9.19 -13.95
N THR A 126 -34.18 8.40 -13.56
CA THR A 126 -35.09 8.77 -12.49
C THR A 126 -34.36 8.87 -11.15
N ARG A 127 -34.86 9.74 -10.28
CA ARG A 127 -34.24 10.06 -8.98
C ARG A 127 -35.24 9.77 -7.87
N THR A 128 -34.78 9.06 -6.84
CA THR A 128 -35.56 8.78 -5.63
C THR A 128 -34.83 9.34 -4.43
N ASP A 129 -35.44 10.30 -3.74
CA ASP A 129 -34.92 10.80 -2.47
C ASP A 129 -35.06 9.72 -1.40
N ILE A 130 -33.96 9.45 -0.72
CA ILE A 130 -33.88 8.49 0.39
C ILE A 130 -33.85 9.32 1.68
N PRO A 131 -34.88 9.23 2.56
CA PRO A 131 -34.86 9.98 3.80
C PRO A 131 -33.71 9.50 4.70
N ALA A 132 -33.17 10.41 5.52
CA ALA A 132 -32.21 10.03 6.55
C ALA A 132 -32.83 8.99 7.51
N PRO A 133 -32.04 8.02 8.01
CA PRO A 133 -32.54 7.03 8.97
C PRO A 133 -33.10 7.72 10.22
N THR A 134 -34.33 7.37 10.61
CA THR A 134 -34.97 7.91 11.82
C THR A 134 -34.50 7.24 13.10
N HIS A 135 -33.93 6.04 12.99
CA HIS A 135 -33.38 5.29 14.11
C HIS A 135 -31.86 5.29 14.00
N THR A 136 -31.21 5.96 14.94
CA THR A 136 -29.75 6.07 15.02
C THR A 136 -29.27 5.69 16.42
N SER A 137 -28.03 5.23 16.52
CA SER A 137 -27.31 5.10 17.79
C SER A 137 -26.19 6.12 17.83
N GLU A 138 -25.84 6.59 19.03
CA GLU A 138 -24.62 7.37 19.21
C GLU A 138 -23.39 6.51 18.85
N LEU A 139 -22.41 7.14 18.21
CA LEU A 139 -21.13 6.49 17.95
C LEU A 139 -20.43 6.26 19.28
N ALA A 140 -20.15 5.00 19.59
CA ALA A 140 -19.37 4.59 20.75
C ALA A 140 -18.17 3.77 20.28
N ASP A 141 -17.11 3.76 21.07
CA ASP A 141 -15.94 2.96 20.79
C ASP A 141 -16.29 1.47 20.79
N VAL A 142 -15.76 0.75 19.81
CA VAL A 142 -15.92 -0.70 19.72
C VAL A 142 -15.01 -1.35 20.76
N PRO A 143 -15.52 -2.27 21.60
CA PRO A 143 -14.68 -2.99 22.55
C PRO A 143 -13.51 -3.68 21.85
N GLU A 144 -12.30 -3.53 22.39
CA GLU A 144 -11.16 -4.27 21.88
C GLU A 144 -11.35 -5.77 22.14
N PRO A 145 -11.11 -6.63 21.13
CA PRO A 145 -11.21 -8.06 21.34
C PRO A 145 -10.06 -8.56 22.21
N ASP A 146 -10.32 -9.61 22.99
CA ASP A 146 -9.30 -10.26 23.80
C ASP A 146 -8.15 -10.80 22.94
N LEU A 147 -6.93 -10.71 23.47
CA LEU A 147 -5.78 -11.37 22.88
C LEU A 147 -5.96 -12.90 22.92
N PRO A 148 -5.48 -13.62 21.90
CA PRO A 148 -5.44 -15.07 21.97
C PRO A 148 -4.54 -15.51 23.15
N ALA A 149 -4.82 -16.68 23.73
CA ALA A 149 -3.97 -17.26 24.76
C ALA A 149 -2.51 -17.31 24.29
N HIS A 150 -1.56 -16.97 25.16
CA HIS A 150 -0.14 -16.98 24.81
C HIS A 150 0.28 -18.39 24.35
N GLY A 151 0.79 -18.48 23.12
CA GLY A 151 1.42 -19.69 22.62
C GLY A 151 2.75 -19.96 23.33
N GLN A 152 3.08 -21.22 23.52
CA GLN A 152 4.43 -21.64 23.91
C GLN A 152 5.23 -21.85 22.63
N PHE A 153 6.06 -20.88 22.28
CA PHE A 153 6.89 -20.93 21.09
C PHE A 153 8.32 -21.36 21.43
N GLY A 154 8.92 -22.15 20.54
CA GLY A 154 10.31 -22.59 20.64
C GLY A 154 11.34 -21.51 20.25
N PRO A 155 12.57 -21.92 19.88
CA PRO A 155 13.61 -21.01 19.38
C PRO A 155 13.13 -20.13 18.23
N THR A 156 13.67 -18.91 18.16
CA THR A 156 13.35 -17.93 17.11
C THR A 156 14.52 -17.73 16.17
N ARG A 157 14.20 -17.41 14.90
CA ARG A 157 15.17 -16.90 13.91
C ARG A 157 14.79 -15.50 13.47
N ARG A 158 15.81 -14.66 13.27
CA ARG A 158 15.67 -13.29 12.76
C ARG A 158 15.47 -13.33 11.24
N VAL A 159 14.24 -13.13 10.78
CA VAL A 159 13.85 -13.19 9.36
C VAL A 159 12.82 -12.11 9.02
N PRO A 160 12.59 -11.76 7.74
CA PRO A 160 11.56 -10.80 7.36
C PRO A 160 10.18 -11.20 7.89
N LEU A 161 9.41 -10.25 8.42
CA LEU A 161 8.02 -10.48 8.84
C LEU A 161 7.17 -11.07 7.71
N GLY A 162 7.43 -10.63 6.48
CA GLY A 162 6.78 -11.06 5.25
C GLY A 162 6.97 -12.53 4.90
N THR A 163 7.83 -13.25 5.63
CA THR A 163 8.02 -14.70 5.51
C THR A 163 6.75 -15.46 5.91
N ILE A 164 5.99 -14.97 6.90
CA ILE A 164 4.74 -15.60 7.35
C ILE A 164 3.52 -14.71 7.20
N ALA A 165 3.71 -13.39 7.06
CA ALA A 165 2.63 -12.41 7.03
C ALA A 165 2.45 -11.77 5.65
N GLY A 166 1.20 -11.63 5.21
CA GLY A 166 0.80 -10.72 4.16
C GLY A 166 0.52 -9.33 4.72
N ALA A 167 0.61 -8.30 3.89
CA ALA A 167 0.29 -6.93 4.29
C ALA A 167 -0.30 -6.13 3.12
N ARG A 168 -1.07 -5.10 3.47
CA ARG A 168 -1.60 -4.10 2.54
C ARG A 168 -1.68 -2.77 3.27
N SER A 169 -1.35 -1.70 2.56
CA SER A 169 -1.43 -0.35 3.11
C SER A 169 -2.01 0.65 2.11
N GLY A 170 -2.41 1.80 2.64
CA GLY A 170 -2.85 2.92 1.84
C GLY A 170 -3.25 4.12 2.67
N ASP A 171 -3.32 5.26 2.00
CA ASP A 171 -3.66 6.55 2.57
C ASP A 171 -5.11 6.65 3.06
N LYS A 172 -5.29 7.49 4.08
CA LYS A 172 -6.55 8.03 4.60
C LYS A 172 -6.35 9.52 4.90
N GLY A 173 -6.21 10.31 3.85
CA GLY A 173 -5.85 11.73 3.96
C GLY A 173 -4.40 11.89 4.40
N GLY A 174 -4.17 12.51 5.56
CA GLY A 174 -2.82 12.64 6.15
C GLY A 174 -2.33 11.38 6.88
N SER A 175 -3.20 10.40 7.10
CA SER A 175 -2.90 9.17 7.84
C SER A 175 -2.68 8.00 6.87
N ALA A 176 -2.08 6.91 7.35
CA ALA A 176 -1.99 5.65 6.61
C ALA A 176 -2.62 4.49 7.40
N ASN A 177 -3.25 3.58 6.67
CA ASN A 177 -3.72 2.30 7.20
C ASN A 177 -2.74 1.20 6.78
N VAL A 178 -2.38 0.30 7.70
CA VAL A 178 -1.50 -0.84 7.46
C VAL A 178 -2.13 -2.10 8.06
N GLY A 179 -2.69 -2.96 7.21
CA GLY A 179 -3.21 -4.27 7.59
C GLY A 179 -2.16 -5.36 7.41
N VAL A 180 -2.02 -6.24 8.39
CA VAL A 180 -1.09 -7.39 8.39
C VAL A 180 -1.87 -8.64 8.79
N TRP A 181 -1.75 -9.72 8.02
CA TRP A 181 -2.48 -10.97 8.27
C TRP A 181 -1.61 -12.20 8.07
N VAL A 182 -2.00 -13.29 8.72
CA VAL A 182 -1.35 -14.61 8.64
C VAL A 182 -2.35 -15.68 8.27
N ARG A 183 -1.85 -16.81 7.75
CA ARG A 183 -2.72 -17.87 7.21
C ARG A 183 -3.18 -18.84 8.30
N ARG A 184 -2.33 -19.12 9.28
CA ARG A 184 -2.55 -20.18 10.29
C ARG A 184 -2.90 -19.62 11.67
N GLN A 185 -3.56 -20.45 12.48
CA GLN A 185 -4.01 -20.04 13.81
C GLN A 185 -2.85 -19.86 14.81
N ASP A 186 -1.82 -20.70 14.74
CA ASP A 186 -0.60 -20.59 15.54
C ASP A 186 0.19 -19.31 15.19
N GLN A 187 0.28 -18.98 13.90
CA GLN A 187 0.84 -17.70 13.45
C GLN A 187 0.04 -16.51 13.99
N TRP A 188 -1.31 -16.60 14.04
CA TRP A 188 -2.15 -15.54 14.60
C TRP A 188 -1.88 -15.37 16.09
N THR A 189 -1.82 -16.48 16.84
CA THR A 189 -1.47 -16.47 18.24
C THR A 189 -0.13 -15.77 18.48
N TRP A 190 0.87 -15.97 17.61
CA TRP A 190 2.12 -15.23 17.70
C TRP A 190 1.98 -13.75 17.30
N LEU A 191 1.39 -13.47 16.14
CA LEU A 191 1.33 -12.13 15.54
C LEU A 191 0.62 -11.11 16.45
N ALA A 192 -0.50 -11.51 17.07
CA ALA A 192 -1.29 -10.63 17.93
C ALA A 192 -0.49 -10.10 19.14
N HIS A 193 0.47 -10.90 19.62
CA HIS A 193 1.38 -10.55 20.71
C HIS A 193 2.65 -9.87 20.21
N ALA A 194 3.20 -10.31 19.08
CA ALA A 194 4.48 -9.82 18.57
C ALA A 194 4.38 -8.43 17.93
N LEU A 195 3.31 -8.15 17.17
CA LEU A 195 3.14 -6.91 16.44
C LEU A 195 2.29 -5.92 17.24
N THR A 196 2.93 -5.27 18.20
CA THR A 196 2.35 -4.17 19.01
C THR A 196 2.56 -2.81 18.36
N VAL A 197 1.99 -1.75 18.96
CA VAL A 197 2.25 -0.37 18.52
C VAL A 197 3.73 -0.02 18.69
N GLU A 198 4.34 -0.44 19.79
CA GLU A 198 5.76 -0.24 20.09
C GLU A 198 6.62 -0.96 19.05
N LYS A 199 6.29 -2.23 18.76
CA LYS A 199 6.99 -2.97 17.71
C LYS A 199 6.83 -2.31 16.35
N LEU A 200 5.64 -1.82 15.99
CA LEU A 200 5.43 -1.10 14.74
C LEU A 200 6.35 0.13 14.65
N ARG A 201 6.45 0.92 15.72
CA ARG A 201 7.32 2.11 15.80
C ARG A 201 8.81 1.78 15.65
N GLU A 202 9.26 0.65 16.19
CA GLU A 202 10.62 0.16 15.97
C GLU A 202 10.87 -0.23 14.51
N LEU A 203 9.89 -0.91 13.90
CA LEU A 203 9.99 -1.40 12.51
C LEU A 203 9.77 -0.29 11.47
N ILE A 204 9.04 0.76 11.82
CA ILE A 204 8.77 1.92 10.98
C ILE A 204 9.23 3.17 11.75
N PRO A 205 10.53 3.53 11.69
CA PRO A 205 11.08 4.65 12.46
C PRO A 205 10.36 5.97 12.18
N GLU A 206 9.83 6.15 10.97
CA GLU A 206 9.04 7.32 10.57
C GLU A 206 7.71 7.46 11.34
N ALA A 207 7.27 6.41 12.03
CA ALA A 207 6.08 6.41 12.89
C ALA A 207 6.40 6.57 14.38
N ALA A 208 7.67 6.68 14.78
CA ALA A 208 8.12 6.62 16.17
C ALA A 208 7.37 7.60 17.09
N ASP A 209 7.21 8.85 16.64
CA ASP A 209 6.58 9.92 17.41
C ASP A 209 5.11 10.19 16.99
N LEU A 210 4.54 9.35 16.12
CA LEU A 210 3.19 9.54 15.60
C LEU A 210 2.14 8.82 16.45
N PRO A 211 0.91 9.34 16.52
CA PRO A 211 -0.22 8.58 17.07
C PRO A 211 -0.47 7.33 16.21
N VAL A 212 -0.62 6.19 16.89
CA VAL A 212 -0.88 4.91 16.24
C VAL A 212 -2.02 4.22 16.99
N THR A 213 -3.08 3.86 16.27
CA THR A 213 -4.15 3.01 16.78
C THR A 213 -3.98 1.60 16.22
N ARG A 214 -4.05 0.58 17.09
CA ARG A 214 -3.98 -0.83 16.73
C ARG A 214 -5.35 -1.48 16.88
N HIS A 215 -5.82 -2.14 15.82
CA HIS A 215 -7.06 -2.91 15.82
C HIS A 215 -6.75 -4.39 15.58
N LEU A 216 -7.15 -5.24 16.52
CA LEU A 216 -7.07 -6.69 16.35
C LEU A 216 -8.31 -7.19 15.61
N LEU A 217 -8.12 -8.10 14.66
CA LEU A 217 -9.18 -8.69 13.83
C LEU A 217 -9.08 -10.22 13.88
N PRO A 218 -9.47 -10.87 15.01
CA PRO A 218 -9.20 -12.30 15.24
C PRO A 218 -9.81 -13.23 14.18
N ASN A 219 -11.02 -12.91 13.70
CA ASN A 219 -11.71 -13.69 12.67
C ASN A 219 -11.02 -13.64 11.30
N LEU A 220 -10.14 -12.66 11.09
CA LEU A 220 -9.32 -12.52 9.88
C LEU A 220 -7.86 -12.91 10.13
N ARG A 221 -7.49 -13.27 11.37
CA ARG A 221 -6.10 -13.50 11.79
C ARG A 221 -5.20 -12.33 11.42
N ALA A 222 -5.71 -11.12 11.65
CA ALA A 222 -5.09 -9.89 11.19
C ALA A 222 -4.99 -8.84 12.30
N VAL A 223 -4.01 -7.96 12.15
CA VAL A 223 -3.88 -6.71 12.91
C VAL A 223 -3.85 -5.56 11.92
N ASN A 224 -4.53 -4.48 12.26
CA ASN A 224 -4.57 -3.27 11.47
C ASN A 224 -4.05 -2.10 12.28
N PHE A 225 -3.17 -1.30 11.70
CA PHE A 225 -2.69 -0.06 12.28
C PHE A 225 -3.23 1.14 11.51
N VAL A 226 -3.60 2.19 12.23
CA VAL A 226 -3.81 3.53 11.67
C VAL A 226 -2.71 4.41 12.24
N ILE A 227 -1.89 4.98 11.37
CA ILE A 227 -0.77 5.86 11.74
C ILE A 227 -1.14 7.27 11.32
N ASP A 228 -1.42 8.12 12.30
CA ASP A 228 -1.90 9.47 12.03
C ASP A 228 -0.78 10.43 11.68
N GLY A 229 -0.98 11.20 10.62
CA GLY A 229 -0.05 12.24 10.18
C GLY A 229 1.23 11.74 9.51
N ILE A 230 1.38 10.44 9.24
CA ILE A 230 2.56 9.88 8.56
C ILE A 230 2.72 10.39 7.11
N LEU A 231 1.66 10.91 6.52
CA LEU A 231 1.63 11.58 5.21
C LEU A 231 1.54 13.11 5.33
N GLY A 232 1.82 13.67 6.51
CA GLY A 232 1.73 15.11 6.77
C GLY A 232 0.30 15.64 6.61
N LYS A 233 0.12 16.71 5.83
CA LYS A 233 -1.23 17.23 5.48
C LYS A 233 -1.83 16.54 4.25
N GLY A 234 -1.38 15.31 3.94
CA GLY A 234 -1.81 14.49 2.81
C GLY A 234 -0.86 14.55 1.60
N VAL A 235 -1.15 13.69 0.61
CA VAL A 235 -0.38 13.44 -0.64
C VAL A 235 0.18 14.73 -1.27
N ALA A 236 -0.56 15.83 -1.21
CA ALA A 236 -0.24 17.07 -1.92
C ALA A 236 0.62 18.07 -1.12
N TYR A 237 0.90 17.83 0.17
CA TYR A 237 1.60 18.79 1.05
C TYR A 237 3.02 18.37 1.44
N GLN A 238 3.30 17.07 1.57
CA GLN A 238 4.60 16.56 1.97
C GLN A 238 5.04 15.43 1.03
N ALA A 239 6.20 15.62 0.39
CA ALA A 239 6.78 14.63 -0.51
C ALA A 239 7.47 13.51 0.29
N ARG A 240 6.68 12.61 0.89
CA ARG A 240 7.16 11.28 1.28
C ARG A 240 7.56 10.54 -0.01
N PHE A 241 8.56 9.66 0.09
CA PHE A 241 8.97 8.78 -1.02
C PHE A 241 7.78 8.03 -1.64
N ASP A 242 6.90 7.52 -0.79
CA ASP A 242 5.61 6.95 -1.17
C ASP A 242 4.45 7.80 -0.61
N PRO A 243 3.93 8.78 -1.36
CA PRO A 243 2.96 9.74 -0.84
C PRO A 243 1.59 9.12 -0.57
N GLN A 244 1.31 7.91 -1.06
CA GLN A 244 0.04 7.19 -0.89
C GLN A 244 0.11 6.02 0.10
N ALA A 245 1.26 5.82 0.75
CA ALA A 245 1.53 4.71 1.66
C ALA A 245 1.18 3.31 1.08
N LYS A 246 1.28 3.12 -0.24
CA LYS A 246 1.08 1.80 -0.88
C LYS A 246 2.21 0.84 -0.52
N GLY A 247 3.46 1.29 -0.54
CA GLY A 247 4.67 0.53 -0.23
C GLY A 247 4.87 0.24 1.25
N LEU A 248 4.24 1.02 2.14
CA LEU A 248 4.45 0.95 3.59
C LEU A 248 4.24 -0.46 4.18
N GLY A 249 3.24 -1.20 3.72
CA GLY A 249 3.00 -2.59 4.14
C GLY A 249 4.09 -3.56 3.67
N GLU A 250 4.63 -3.35 2.47
CA GLU A 250 5.75 -4.16 1.96
C GLU A 250 7.06 -3.81 2.66
N TRP A 251 7.26 -2.53 3.02
CA TRP A 251 8.39 -2.12 3.85
C TRP A 251 8.32 -2.80 5.22
N LEU A 252 7.17 -2.75 5.89
CA LEU A 252 6.95 -3.47 7.15
C LEU A 252 7.23 -4.97 7.01
N ARG A 253 6.77 -5.61 5.92
CA ARG A 253 7.05 -7.03 5.64
C ARG A 253 8.54 -7.32 5.45
N SER A 254 9.31 -6.39 4.90
CA SER A 254 10.76 -6.58 4.72
C SER A 254 11.58 -6.41 6.00
N ARG A 255 11.01 -5.77 7.03
CA ARG A 255 11.69 -5.63 8.32
C ARG A 255 11.86 -6.98 8.99
N HIS A 256 13.03 -7.18 9.60
CA HIS A 256 13.35 -8.43 10.25
C HIS A 256 12.81 -8.44 11.68
N VAL A 257 12.27 -9.58 12.10
CA VAL A 257 11.75 -9.83 13.43
C VAL A 257 12.13 -11.25 13.86
N ASP A 258 12.13 -11.50 15.17
CA ASP A 258 12.42 -12.83 15.71
C ASP A 258 11.17 -13.70 15.64
N ILE A 259 11.12 -14.59 14.64
CA ILE A 259 9.98 -15.47 14.38
C ILE A 259 10.32 -16.88 14.88
N PRO A 260 9.45 -17.52 15.68
CA PRO A 260 9.61 -18.92 16.07
C PRO A 260 9.81 -19.80 14.83
N GLU A 261 10.82 -20.67 14.89
CA GLU A 261 11.22 -21.47 13.72
C GLU A 261 10.07 -22.30 13.17
N GLU A 262 9.28 -22.89 14.08
CA GLU A 262 8.08 -23.68 13.80
C GLU A 262 6.99 -22.94 12.99
N LEU A 263 6.99 -21.60 13.00
CA LEU A 263 6.00 -20.81 12.26
C LEU A 263 6.36 -20.57 10.80
N VAL A 264 7.64 -20.72 10.46
CA VAL A 264 8.24 -20.32 9.17
C VAL A 264 8.28 -21.45 8.15
N HIS A 265 7.92 -22.68 8.54
CA HIS A 265 7.91 -23.82 7.62
C HIS A 265 6.67 -23.79 6.70
N GLU A 266 6.91 -23.83 5.38
CA GLU A 266 6.01 -24.39 4.36
C GLU A 266 6.57 -25.74 3.90
#